data_AF-A0A959P696-F1
#
_entry.id   AF-A0A959P696-F1
#
_cell.length_a   1.000
_cell.length_b   1.000
_cell.length_c   1.000
_cell.angle_alpha   90.00
_cell.angle_beta   90.00
_cell.angle_gamma   90.00
#
_symmetry.space_group_name_H-M   'P 1'
#
loop_
_entity.id
_entity.type
_entity.pdbx_description
1 polymer ?
#
loop_
_entity_poly.entity_id
_entity_poly.type
_entity_poly.pdbx_seq_one_letter_code
_entity_poly.pdbx_strand_id
1 'polypeptide(L)'
;GVGRWGSLDPWLGIPVEWDQIAGARVIVESSFKDIEVTPSQGSHFFQNLTSFMVGYFSVGSNAKIGFIDWDWLLSCNITSEKKYTKHIQLENPITIKMNGKVNKGIILKPEIIKNG
;
A
#
# COMPACT_ATOMS: atom_id res chain seq x y z
N GLY A 1 3.35 -2.41 1.97
CA GLY A 1 4.73 -2.55 2.48
C GLY A 1 4.71 -2.32 3.98
N VAL A 2 5.67 -2.89 4.71
CA VAL A 2 5.80 -2.64 6.15
C VAL A 2 6.69 -1.42 6.40
N GLY A 3 6.30 -0.54 7.33
CA GLY A 3 7.03 0.70 7.62
C GLY A 3 6.66 1.88 6.71
N ARG A 4 7.37 3.00 6.88
CA ARG A 4 7.08 4.28 6.23
C ARG A 4 7.90 4.50 4.95
N TRP A 5 7.25 4.70 3.81
CA TRP A 5 7.93 4.99 2.55
C TRP A 5 8.55 6.39 2.56
N GLY A 6 9.74 6.52 1.96
CA GLY A 6 10.44 7.80 1.83
C GLY A 6 11.11 8.28 3.12
N SER A 7 11.29 7.38 4.10
CA SER A 7 12.06 7.66 5.31
C SER A 7 13.43 6.99 5.20
N LEU A 8 14.48 7.77 5.49
CA LEU A 8 15.86 7.28 5.58
C LEU A 8 16.16 6.65 6.95
N ASP A 9 15.23 6.70 7.90
CA ASP A 9 15.37 6.02 9.19
C ASP A 9 15.36 4.50 8.98
N PRO A 10 16.48 3.78 9.18
CA PRO A 10 16.56 2.34 8.93
C PRO A 10 15.66 1.51 9.84
N TRP A 11 15.21 2.05 10.97
CA TRP A 11 14.36 1.35 11.95
C TRP A 11 12.87 1.51 11.66
N LEU A 12 12.49 2.55 10.92
CA LEU A 12 11.08 2.94 10.72
C LEU A 12 10.67 3.02 9.24
N GLY A 13 11.64 3.06 8.33
CA GLY A 13 11.45 3.51 6.96
C GLY A 13 11.90 2.53 5.89
N ILE A 14 11.24 2.61 4.73
CA ILE A 14 11.77 2.10 3.47
C ILE A 14 12.33 3.32 2.71
N PRO A 15 13.67 3.42 2.54
CA PRO A 15 14.26 4.52 1.79
C PRO A 15 13.88 4.36 0.32
N VAL A 16 13.05 5.27 -0.18
CA VAL A 16 12.71 5.37 -1.60
C VAL A 16 12.70 6.83 -2.03
N GLU A 17 13.19 7.06 -3.24
CA GLU A 17 13.00 8.32 -3.94
C GLU A 17 11.68 8.32 -4.69
N TRP A 18 11.08 9.51 -4.86
CA TRP A 18 9.77 9.62 -5.53
C TRP A 18 9.77 9.00 -6.93
N ASP A 19 10.82 9.25 -7.71
CA ASP A 19 10.95 8.75 -9.09
C ASP A 19 10.92 7.21 -9.17
N GLN A 20 11.24 6.52 -8.08
CA GLN A 20 11.22 5.06 -8.01
C GLN A 20 9.80 4.50 -7.83
N ILE A 21 8.86 5.30 -7.33
CA ILE A 21 7.49 4.87 -7.01
C ILE A 21 6.42 5.71 -7.72
N ALA A 22 6.80 6.71 -8.52
CA ALA A 22 5.88 7.64 -9.19
C ALA A 22 4.85 6.96 -10.11
N GLY A 23 5.11 5.73 -10.55
CA GLY A 23 4.16 4.93 -11.33
C GLY A 23 3.06 4.25 -10.51
N ALA A 24 3.14 4.28 -9.18
CA ALA A 24 2.14 3.64 -8.32
C ALA A 24 0.79 4.38 -8.39
N ARG A 25 -0.31 3.63 -8.47
CA ARG A 25 -1.66 4.19 -8.34
C ARG A 25 -2.15 4.19 -6.90
N VAL A 26 -1.70 3.22 -6.11
CA VAL A 26 -2.03 3.08 -4.70
C VAL A 26 -0.84 2.55 -3.92
N ILE A 27 -0.64 3.09 -2.73
CA ILE A 27 0.34 2.62 -1.74
C ILE A 27 -0.41 2.24 -0.47
N VAL A 28 -0.10 1.07 0.06
CA VAL A 28 -0.62 0.59 1.35
C VAL A 28 0.56 0.40 2.30
N GLU A 29 0.53 1.13 3.40
CA GLU A 29 1.41 0.95 4.55
C GLU A 29 0.72 0.11 5.60
N SER A 30 1.40 -0.95 6.04
CA SER A 30 0.96 -1.80 7.14
C SER A 30 1.93 -1.65 8.31
N SER A 31 1.43 -1.42 9.52
CA SER A 31 2.29 -1.40 10.71
C SER A 31 2.76 -2.82 11.09
N PHE A 32 3.93 -2.91 11.73
CA PHE A 32 4.33 -4.10 12.48
C PHE A 32 3.81 -3.96 13.93
N LYS A 33 3.62 -5.10 14.61
CA LYS A 33 2.95 -5.26 15.92
C LYS A 33 3.21 -4.19 17.00
N ASP A 34 4.31 -3.44 16.95
CA ASP A 34 4.66 -2.47 18.01
C ASP A 34 5.24 -1.14 17.51
N ILE A 35 5.07 -0.78 16.22
CA ILE A 35 5.63 0.46 15.66
C ILE A 35 4.54 1.31 15.02
N GLU A 36 4.10 2.34 15.73
CA GLU A 36 3.31 3.44 15.16
C GLU A 36 4.26 4.42 14.47
N VAL A 37 4.32 4.36 13.14
CA VAL A 37 5.04 5.38 12.38
C VAL A 37 4.05 6.47 12.00
N THR A 38 4.32 7.70 12.41
CA THR A 38 3.53 8.85 11.97
C THR A 38 3.66 8.97 10.45
N PRO A 39 2.55 9.00 9.68
CA PRO A 39 2.61 9.19 8.23
C PRO A 39 3.44 10.42 7.90
N SER A 40 4.14 10.42 6.76
CA SER A 40 4.96 11.53 6.27
C SER A 40 4.12 12.80 6.06
N GLN A 41 3.75 13.52 7.12
CA GLN A 41 2.91 14.74 7.04
C GLN A 41 3.69 15.99 6.61
N GLY A 42 5.02 15.91 6.38
CA GLY A 42 5.88 17.10 6.26
C GLY A 42 6.84 17.19 5.07
N SER A 43 6.84 16.28 4.10
CA SER A 43 7.85 16.26 3.05
C SER A 43 7.24 16.15 1.65
N HIS A 44 7.95 16.67 0.64
CA HIS A 44 7.60 16.64 -0.81
C HIS A 44 6.87 15.38 -1.28
N PHE A 45 7.15 14.24 -0.64
CA PHE A 45 6.43 12.99 -0.77
C PHE A 45 4.90 13.10 -0.68
N PHE A 46 4.34 13.72 0.36
CA PHE A 46 2.88 13.84 0.50
C PHE A 46 2.26 14.77 -0.55
N GLN A 47 2.96 15.87 -0.87
CA GLN A 47 2.56 16.74 -1.97
C GLN A 47 2.49 15.94 -3.28
N ASN A 48 3.51 15.14 -3.56
CA ASN A 48 3.52 14.28 -4.74
C ASN A 48 2.37 13.25 -4.73
N LEU A 49 2.09 12.58 -3.61
CA LEU A 49 0.93 11.67 -3.52
C LEU A 49 -0.37 12.37 -3.94
N THR A 50 -0.60 13.59 -3.43
CA THR A 50 -1.79 14.37 -3.78
C THR A 50 -1.78 14.86 -5.23
N SER A 51 -0.64 15.37 -5.73
CA SER A 51 -0.52 15.91 -7.10
C SER A 51 -0.66 14.83 -8.18
N PHE A 52 -0.16 13.62 -7.92
CA PHE A 52 -0.23 12.49 -8.85
C PHE A 52 -1.45 11.58 -8.63
N MET A 53 -2.38 11.99 -7.74
CA MET A 53 -3.60 11.26 -7.40
C MET A 53 -3.33 9.81 -6.96
N VAL A 54 -2.25 9.60 -6.20
CA VAL A 54 -1.90 8.30 -5.65
C VAL A 54 -2.73 8.06 -4.39
N GLY A 55 -3.51 6.97 -4.41
CA GLY A 55 -4.26 6.55 -3.23
C GLY A 55 -3.32 6.07 -2.13
N TYR A 56 -3.49 6.55 -0.91
CA TYR A 56 -2.62 6.18 0.21
C TYR A 56 -3.45 5.62 1.37
N PHE A 57 -3.09 4.41 1.81
CA PHE A 57 -3.77 3.69 2.87
C PHE A 57 -2.79 3.37 3.99
N SER A 58 -3.20 3.60 5.23
CA SER A 58 -2.49 3.12 6.42
C SER A 58 -3.37 2.09 7.12
N VAL A 59 -2.86 0.87 7.30
CA VAL A 59 -3.53 -0.24 7.99
C VAL A 59 -2.73 -0.60 9.23
N GLY A 60 -3.32 -0.40 10.41
CA GLY A 60 -2.65 -0.54 11.69
C GLY A 60 -3.00 -1.82 12.44
N SER A 61 -2.02 -2.43 13.12
CA SER A 61 -2.16 -3.64 13.94
C SER A 61 -2.79 -3.38 15.32
N ASN A 62 -2.55 -2.22 15.93
CA ASN A 62 -2.89 -1.99 17.35
C ASN A 62 -4.26 -1.36 17.60
N ALA A 63 -4.86 -0.74 16.58
CA ALA A 63 -6.12 0.01 16.72
C ALA A 63 -7.32 -0.58 15.94
N LYS A 64 -7.21 -1.78 15.34
CA LYS A 64 -8.22 -2.35 14.42
C LYS A 64 -8.58 -1.40 13.25
N ILE A 65 -7.61 -0.59 12.79
CA ILE A 65 -7.80 0.31 11.64
C ILE A 65 -7.59 -0.51 10.37
N GLY A 66 -8.68 -1.06 9.85
CA GLY A 66 -8.68 -1.85 8.62
C GLY A 66 -8.05 -3.24 8.78
N PHE A 67 -7.97 -3.97 7.67
CA PHE A 67 -7.29 -5.25 7.57
C PHE A 67 -6.71 -5.43 6.17
N ILE A 68 -5.71 -6.31 6.06
CA ILE A 68 -5.20 -6.83 4.80
C ILE A 68 -5.42 -8.34 4.83
N ASP A 69 -6.01 -8.86 3.76
CA ASP A 69 -6.13 -10.31 3.56
C ASP A 69 -4.79 -10.87 3.07
N TRP A 70 -3.88 -11.12 4.02
CA TRP A 70 -2.54 -11.61 3.75
C TRP A 70 -2.54 -13.01 3.14
N ASP A 71 -3.45 -13.88 3.55
CA ASP A 71 -3.57 -15.24 3.01
C ASP A 71 -3.91 -15.20 1.51
N TRP A 72 -4.83 -14.32 1.12
CA TRP A 72 -5.12 -14.10 -0.30
C TRP A 72 -3.93 -13.49 -1.05
N LEU A 73 -3.27 -12.47 -0.50
CA LEU A 73 -2.13 -11.84 -1.16
C LEU A 73 -0.96 -12.82 -1.37
N LEU A 74 -0.69 -13.67 -0.37
CA LEU A 74 0.40 -14.66 -0.39
C LEU A 74 0.08 -15.91 -1.23
N SER A 75 -1.21 -16.16 -1.53
CA SER A 75 -1.62 -17.25 -2.44
C SER A 75 -1.63 -16.85 -3.91
N CYS A 76 -1.46 -15.57 -4.24
CA CYS A 76 -1.37 -15.12 -5.62
C CYS A 76 -0.08 -15.60 -6.31
N ASN A 77 -0.15 -15.80 -7.64
CA ASN A 77 1.01 -16.18 -8.44
C ASN A 77 2.08 -15.09 -8.39
N ILE A 78 3.30 -15.48 -7.99
CA ILE A 78 4.45 -14.58 -7.91
C ILE A 78 5.13 -14.52 -9.27
N THR A 79 5.16 -13.33 -9.85
CA THR A 79 5.87 -13.06 -11.12
C THR A 79 7.38 -12.97 -10.90
N SER A 80 7.81 -12.36 -9.79
CA SER A 80 9.20 -12.36 -9.37
C SER A 80 9.36 -12.17 -7.86
N GLU A 81 10.41 -12.75 -7.29
CA GLU A 81 10.72 -12.66 -5.87
C GLU A 81 12.16 -12.20 -5.67
N LYS A 82 12.36 -11.25 -4.76
CA LYS A 82 13.66 -10.83 -4.23
C LYS A 82 13.66 -11.01 -2.72
N LYS A 83 14.82 -10.80 -2.09
CA LYS A 83 15.03 -10.97 -0.64
C LYS A 83 13.95 -10.36 0.26
N TYR A 84 13.39 -9.20 -0.11
CA TYR A 84 12.42 -8.47 0.71
C TYR A 84 11.14 -8.06 -0.04
N THR A 85 10.98 -8.47 -1.30
CA THR A 85 9.88 -8.00 -2.15
C THR A 85 9.36 -9.12 -3.04
N LYS A 86 8.04 -9.25 -3.11
CA LYS A 86 7.34 -10.08 -4.10
C LYS A 86 6.62 -9.19 -5.10
N HIS A 87 6.75 -9.49 -6.37
CA HIS A 87 5.98 -8.88 -7.45
C HIS A 87 4.91 -9.86 -7.89
N ILE A 88 3.65 -9.44 -7.77
CA ILE A 88 2.47 -10.22 -8.13
C ILE A 88 1.79 -9.51 -9.29
N GLN A 89 1.46 -10.26 -10.34
CA GLN A 89 0.62 -9.81 -11.44
C GLN A 89 -0.72 -10.53 -11.36
N LEU A 90 -1.81 -9.76 -11.32
CA LEU A 90 -3.17 -10.29 -11.35
C LEU A 90 -3.68 -10.30 -12.80
N GLU A 91 -4.47 -11.32 -13.15
CA GLU A 91 -5.07 -11.43 -14.48
C GLU A 91 -6.10 -10.32 -14.74
N ASN A 92 -6.87 -9.99 -13.69
CA ASN A 92 -7.91 -8.97 -13.72
C ASN A 92 -7.53 -7.79 -12.82
N PRO A 93 -7.90 -6.55 -13.18
CA PRO A 93 -7.60 -5.38 -12.38
C PRO A 93 -8.31 -5.42 -11.03
N ILE A 94 -7.68 -4.83 -10.01
CA ILE A 94 -8.30 -4.56 -8.71
C ILE A 94 -9.04 -3.23 -8.72
N THR A 95 -10.12 -3.14 -7.95
CA THR A 95 -10.88 -1.89 -7.82
C THR A 95 -10.54 -1.20 -6.52
N ILE A 96 -10.18 0.09 -6.61
CA ILE A 96 -9.91 0.94 -5.46
C ILE A 96 -11.04 1.94 -5.30
N LYS A 97 -11.58 2.06 -4.08
CA LYS A 97 -12.59 3.08 -3.74
C LYS A 97 -12.13 3.84 -2.50
N MET A 98 -12.17 5.16 -2.56
CA MET A 98 -11.81 6.05 -1.45
C MET A 98 -12.89 7.10 -1.23
N ASN A 99 -13.24 7.34 0.02
CA ASN A 99 -14.13 8.40 0.45
C ASN A 99 -13.42 9.27 1.49
N GLY A 100 -12.82 10.36 1.02
CA GLY A 100 -12.09 11.30 1.86
C GLY A 100 -12.95 12.04 2.89
N LYS A 101 -14.28 12.15 2.68
CA LYS A 101 -15.17 12.83 3.64
C LYS A 101 -15.33 12.07 4.95
N VAL A 102 -15.23 10.75 4.90
CA VAL A 102 -15.37 9.87 6.08
C VAL A 102 -14.09 9.09 6.37
N ASN A 103 -12.99 9.43 5.70
CA ASN A 103 -11.69 8.77 5.83
C ASN A 103 -11.76 7.24 5.75
N LYS A 104 -12.47 6.73 4.73
CA LYS A 104 -12.59 5.29 4.45
C LYS A 104 -12.14 4.98 3.04
N GLY A 105 -11.56 3.81 2.86
CA GLY A 105 -11.35 3.25 1.54
C GLY A 105 -11.32 1.73 1.58
N ILE A 106 -11.41 1.14 0.40
CA ILE A 106 -11.38 -0.31 0.19
C ILE A 106 -10.65 -0.62 -1.11
N ILE A 107 -9.86 -1.69 -1.09
CA ILE A 107 -9.27 -2.31 -2.26
C ILE A 107 -9.95 -3.67 -2.42
N LEU A 108 -10.71 -3.83 -3.50
CA LEU A 108 -11.46 -5.04 -3.80
C LEU A 108 -10.58 -6.00 -4.60
N LYS A 109 -10.67 -7.29 -4.26
CA LYS A 109 -10.11 -8.37 -5.08
C LYS A 109 -10.68 -8.28 -6.50
N PRO A 110 -9.96 -8.74 -7.54
CA PRO A 110 -10.47 -8.71 -8.89
C PRO A 110 -11.79 -9.49 -8.98
N GLU A 111 -12.75 -8.96 -9.73
CA GLU A 111 -13.98 -9.69 -10.00
C GLU A 111 -13.65 -10.90 -10.88
N ILE A 112 -14.17 -12.08 -10.51
CA ILE A 112 -14.11 -13.23 -11.40
C ILE A 112 -15.12 -12.94 -12.51
N ILE A 113 -14.63 -12.52 -13.67
CA ILE A 113 -15.46 -12.42 -14.86
C ILE A 113 -15.81 -13.86 -15.24
N LYS A 114 -16.99 -14.33 -14.82
CA LYS A 114 -17.56 -15.56 -15.33
C LYS A 114 -17.98 -15.28 -16.77
N ASN A 115 -17.18 -15.75 -17.71
CA ASN A 115 -17.61 -15.84 -19.11
C ASN A 115 -18.79 -16.82 -19.13
N GLY A 116 -20.00 -16.29 -19.28
CA GLY A 116 -21.22 -17.05 -19.55
C GLY A 116 -21.34 -17.42 -21.01
#